data_AF-A0A2I1PCA1-F1
#
_entry.id   AF-A0A2I1PCA1-F1
#
_cell.length_a   1.000
_cell.length_b   1.000
_cell.length_c   1.000
_cell.angle_alpha   90.00
_cell.angle_beta   90.00
_cell.angle_gamma   90.00
#
_symmetry.space_group_name_H-M   'P 1'
#
loop_
_entity.id
_entity.type
_entity.pdbx_description
1 polymer ?
#
loop_
_entity_poly.entity_id
_entity_poly.type
_entity_poly.pdbx_seq_one_letter_code
_entity_poly.pdbx_strand_id
1 'polypeptide(L)'
;MHHARLAAITTAVLLAATTLSSCRSLGNEAKYPQDPIPGHCDDWGELHAPDHAAVQVSVLNNGAGAGAAATAAREFEARGFTVLTTGNESDDAPRDATVVRYGPMGLTAARTVAQQIEGARMLRDERRNPSVDVVLGNSFEQLARQPAAAPDQVRMNVYNTTSAVGRAAETAQALRDRGFTVDKVGNDPEKKWYPDDTAIIRHGAASEPVARTVAAQVPGARLSDDGRTDRTVDLVLGAKFEKVTDDYTEPEAVPEVKEGARIGCD
;
A
#
# COMPACT_ATOMS: atom_id res chain seq x y z
N MET A 1 29.03 -55.30 -54.33
CA MET A 1 29.37 -55.04 -55.74
C MET A 1 28.11 -54.60 -56.47
N HIS A 2 28.26 -53.64 -57.40
CA HIS A 2 27.25 -52.98 -58.23
C HIS A 2 26.38 -51.92 -57.55
N HIS A 3 26.09 -50.77 -58.16
CA HIS A 3 26.81 -49.81 -59.02
C HIS A 3 25.90 -48.57 -59.00
N ALA A 4 26.49 -47.38 -58.90
CA ALA A 4 25.80 -46.10 -58.99
C ALA A 4 25.42 -45.73 -60.43
N ARG A 5 24.28 -45.04 -60.62
CA ARG A 5 23.99 -44.07 -61.71
C ARG A 5 22.90 -43.09 -61.19
N LEU A 6 23.15 -41.82 -60.88
CA LEU A 6 23.36 -40.59 -61.69
C LEU A 6 22.15 -40.05 -62.49
N ALA A 7 21.96 -38.73 -62.33
CA ALA A 7 21.18 -37.74 -63.13
C ALA A 7 19.69 -37.58 -62.77
N ALA A 8 19.05 -36.40 -62.77
CA ALA A 8 19.42 -35.10 -63.34
C ALA A 8 18.75 -33.94 -62.58
N ILE A 9 19.41 -32.78 -62.66
CA ILE A 9 18.99 -31.46 -62.20
C ILE A 9 17.87 -30.93 -63.11
N THR A 10 16.79 -30.38 -62.53
CA THR A 10 15.94 -29.38 -63.21
C THR A 10 15.72 -28.20 -62.29
N THR A 11 16.31 -27.08 -62.69
CA THR A 11 16.16 -25.75 -62.11
C THR A 11 14.87 -25.14 -62.62
N ALA A 12 13.99 -24.69 -61.73
CA ALA A 12 12.91 -23.77 -62.07
C ALA A 12 13.00 -22.56 -61.13
N VAL A 13 13.48 -21.45 -61.70
CA VAL A 13 13.39 -20.11 -61.10
C VAL A 13 12.12 -19.47 -61.64
N LEU A 14 11.20 -19.04 -60.77
CA LEU A 14 10.19 -18.05 -61.15
C LEU A 14 9.74 -17.18 -59.94
N LEU A 15 10.06 -15.90 -60.07
CA LEU A 15 9.44 -14.65 -59.59
C LEU A 15 8.72 -14.55 -58.22
N ALA A 16 9.35 -13.75 -57.37
CA ALA A 16 8.83 -12.75 -56.42
C ALA A 16 7.31 -12.60 -56.17
N ALA A 17 6.94 -12.74 -54.89
CA ALA A 17 5.94 -11.89 -54.25
C ALA A 17 6.40 -11.60 -52.82
N THR A 18 6.86 -10.38 -52.57
CA THR A 18 7.12 -9.84 -51.23
C THR A 18 5.77 -9.59 -50.55
N THR A 19 5.34 -10.51 -49.71
CA THR A 19 4.37 -10.18 -48.65
C THR A 19 5.14 -10.00 -47.36
N LEU A 20 5.32 -8.74 -46.95
CA LEU A 20 5.59 -8.37 -45.57
C LEU A 20 4.45 -8.95 -44.73
N SER A 21 4.65 -10.16 -44.21
CA SER A 21 3.71 -10.72 -43.24
C SER A 21 3.92 -9.93 -41.96
N SER A 22 2.89 -9.14 -41.67
CA SER A 22 2.78 -8.18 -40.59
C SER A 22 3.41 -8.67 -39.29
N CYS A 23 4.13 -7.75 -38.66
CA CYS A 23 4.44 -7.74 -37.25
C CYS A 23 3.11 -7.89 -36.48
N ARG A 24 2.71 -9.13 -36.15
CA ARG A 24 1.72 -9.35 -35.11
C ARG A 24 2.46 -9.18 -33.81
N SER A 25 2.35 -7.97 -33.26
CA SER A 25 2.43 -7.75 -31.82
C SER A 25 1.57 -8.84 -31.17
N LEU A 26 2.20 -9.82 -30.57
CA LEU A 26 1.59 -10.64 -29.54
C LEU A 26 1.41 -9.70 -28.35
N GLY A 27 0.38 -8.86 -28.42
CA GLY A 27 -0.22 -8.35 -27.21
C GLY A 27 -0.72 -9.59 -26.49
N ASN A 28 -0.03 -9.95 -25.41
CA ASN A 28 -0.57 -10.85 -24.40
C ASN A 28 -1.89 -10.21 -23.93
N GLU A 29 -2.99 -10.62 -24.54
CA GLU A 29 -4.31 -10.41 -23.97
C GLU A 29 -4.35 -11.22 -22.68
N ALA A 30 -4.47 -10.50 -21.57
CA ALA A 30 -4.30 -11.04 -20.24
C ALA A 30 -5.22 -12.25 -19.98
N LYS A 31 -4.64 -13.34 -19.47
CA LYS A 31 -5.29 -14.64 -19.24
C LYS A 31 -6.16 -14.65 -17.97
N TYR A 32 -6.95 -13.60 -17.76
CA TYR A 32 -8.02 -13.58 -16.76
C TYR A 32 -9.25 -14.25 -17.36
N PRO A 33 -10.07 -14.94 -16.55
CA PRO A 33 -11.31 -15.51 -17.04
C PRO A 33 -12.15 -14.38 -17.64
N GLN A 34 -12.18 -14.33 -18.97
CA GLN A 34 -13.08 -13.48 -19.75
C GLN A 34 -14.51 -14.03 -19.68
N ASP A 35 -14.62 -15.32 -19.34
CA ASP A 35 -15.90 -15.98 -19.12
C ASP A 35 -16.38 -15.70 -17.69
N PRO A 36 -17.64 -15.26 -17.50
CA PRO A 36 -18.19 -15.02 -16.17
C PRO A 36 -18.17 -16.32 -15.36
N ILE A 37 -17.48 -16.30 -14.22
CA ILE A 37 -17.53 -17.42 -13.27
C ILE A 37 -18.98 -17.53 -12.78
N PRO A 38 -19.65 -18.70 -12.85
CA PRO A 38 -21.04 -18.82 -12.41
C PRO A 38 -21.26 -18.29 -10.98
N GLY A 39 -22.28 -17.45 -10.80
CA GLY A 39 -22.63 -16.79 -9.55
C GLY A 39 -21.72 -15.62 -9.13
N HIS A 40 -20.80 -15.18 -9.99
CA HIS A 40 -19.81 -14.12 -9.71
C HIS A 40 -20.44 -12.77 -9.32
N CYS A 41 -21.58 -12.42 -9.91
CA CYS A 41 -22.22 -11.12 -9.69
C CYS A 41 -23.48 -11.21 -8.79
N ASP A 42 -23.88 -12.42 -8.37
CA ASP A 42 -25.17 -12.68 -7.71
C ASP A 42 -25.10 -12.72 -6.17
N ASP A 43 -23.91 -12.94 -5.58
CA ASP A 43 -23.74 -13.18 -4.13
C ASP A 43 -23.34 -11.92 -3.33
N TRP A 44 -23.80 -10.74 -3.75
CA TRP A 44 -23.30 -9.47 -3.21
C TRP A 44 -24.08 -8.89 -2.01
N GLY A 45 -24.77 -9.72 -1.23
CA GLY A 45 -25.56 -9.27 -0.07
C GLY A 45 -24.77 -8.56 1.04
N GLU A 46 -25.47 -8.04 2.05
CA GLU A 46 -24.85 -7.47 3.25
C GLU A 46 -24.10 -8.56 4.02
N LEU A 47 -22.78 -8.39 4.17
CA LEU A 47 -21.92 -9.29 4.92
C LEU A 47 -21.27 -8.51 6.05
N HIS A 48 -21.28 -9.08 7.26
CA HIS A 48 -20.57 -8.50 8.39
C HIS A 48 -19.05 -8.63 8.15
N ALA A 49 -18.32 -7.54 8.34
CA ALA A 49 -16.86 -7.57 8.23
C ALA A 49 -16.29 -8.54 9.28
N PRO A 50 -15.39 -9.47 8.89
CA PRO A 50 -14.69 -10.34 9.81
C PRO A 50 -13.68 -9.52 10.62
N ASP A 51 -13.23 -10.09 11.74
CA ASP A 51 -12.02 -9.61 12.41
C ASP A 51 -10.84 -9.64 11.42
N HIS A 52 -10.07 -8.55 11.36
CA HIS A 52 -8.89 -8.45 10.49
C HIS A 52 -7.90 -9.59 10.75
N ALA A 53 -7.78 -10.05 12.00
CA ALA A 53 -6.87 -11.15 12.34
C ALA A 53 -7.24 -12.46 11.62
N ALA A 54 -8.52 -12.65 11.27
CA ALA A 54 -8.99 -13.82 10.51
C ALA A 54 -8.80 -13.67 8.99
N VAL A 55 -8.48 -12.47 8.51
CA VAL A 55 -8.29 -12.19 7.08
C VAL A 55 -6.84 -12.46 6.68
N GLN A 56 -6.67 -13.48 5.84
CA GLN A 56 -5.38 -13.91 5.33
C GLN A 56 -5.09 -13.28 3.96
N VAL A 57 -4.02 -12.49 3.86
CA VAL A 57 -3.69 -11.68 2.69
C VAL A 57 -2.31 -12.05 2.12
N SER A 58 -2.24 -12.33 0.83
CA SER A 58 -0.99 -12.36 0.08
C SER A 58 -0.84 -11.03 -0.67
N VAL A 59 0.32 -10.38 -0.59
CA VAL A 59 0.54 -9.09 -1.27
C VAL A 59 1.51 -9.27 -2.44
N LEU A 60 1.03 -9.04 -3.65
CA LEU A 60 1.75 -9.30 -4.89
C LEU A 60 2.02 -8.00 -5.64
N ASN A 61 3.26 -7.77 -6.05
CA ASN A 61 3.62 -6.62 -6.85
C ASN A 61 3.40 -6.88 -8.34
N ASN A 62 2.62 -6.02 -8.99
CA ASN A 62 2.35 -6.05 -10.43
C ASN A 62 2.70 -4.72 -11.14
N GLY A 63 3.69 -4.00 -10.62
CA GLY A 63 4.23 -2.79 -11.24
C GLY A 63 4.11 -1.51 -10.40
N ALA A 64 3.72 -1.63 -9.14
CA ALA A 64 3.69 -0.55 -8.15
C ALA A 64 5.08 -0.05 -7.69
N GLY A 65 6.16 -0.53 -8.31
CA GLY A 65 7.54 -0.19 -7.95
C GLY A 65 8.18 -1.14 -6.93
N ALA A 66 9.51 -1.07 -6.82
CA ALA A 66 10.26 -1.94 -5.93
C ALA A 66 9.88 -1.71 -4.46
N GLY A 67 9.65 -2.80 -3.71
CA GLY A 67 9.32 -2.73 -2.28
C GLY A 67 7.85 -2.39 -1.97
N ALA A 68 7.00 -2.15 -2.98
CA ALA A 68 5.58 -1.84 -2.77
C ALA A 68 4.84 -2.94 -2.01
N ALA A 69 5.03 -4.21 -2.40
CA ALA A 69 4.39 -5.34 -1.71
C ALA A 69 4.82 -5.47 -0.24
N ALA A 70 6.10 -5.26 0.06
CA ALA A 70 6.60 -5.30 1.43
C ALA A 70 6.07 -4.13 2.27
N THR A 71 5.93 -2.95 1.69
CA THR A 71 5.37 -1.77 2.38
C THR A 71 3.88 -1.96 2.65
N ALA A 72 3.10 -2.34 1.65
CA ALA A 72 1.68 -2.62 1.82
C ALA A 72 1.44 -3.78 2.82
N ALA A 73 2.27 -4.82 2.82
CA ALA A 73 2.22 -5.88 3.82
C ALA A 73 2.39 -5.36 5.25
N ARG A 74 3.41 -4.54 5.52
CA ARG A 74 3.60 -3.91 6.84
C ARG A 74 2.39 -3.08 7.26
N GLU A 75 1.77 -2.36 6.32
CA GLU A 75 0.56 -1.57 6.60
C GLU A 75 -0.65 -2.46 6.88
N PHE A 76 -0.83 -3.57 6.15
CA PHE A 76 -1.87 -4.56 6.45
C PHE A 76 -1.67 -5.20 7.83
N GLU A 77 -0.45 -5.62 8.17
CA GLU A 77 -0.12 -6.17 9.49
C GLU A 77 -0.40 -5.14 10.60
N ALA A 78 -0.01 -3.88 10.38
CA ALA A 78 -0.28 -2.78 11.30
C ALA A 78 -1.78 -2.52 11.52
N ARG A 79 -2.61 -2.83 10.52
CA ARG A 79 -4.08 -2.79 10.59
C ARG A 79 -4.69 -4.08 11.14
N GLY A 80 -3.89 -5.06 11.51
CA GLY A 80 -4.31 -6.32 12.15
C GLY A 80 -4.61 -7.46 11.19
N PHE A 81 -4.32 -7.31 9.89
CA PHE A 81 -4.48 -8.39 8.92
C PHE A 81 -3.37 -9.44 9.08
N THR A 82 -3.68 -10.70 8.79
CA THR A 82 -2.67 -11.76 8.72
C THR A 82 -2.06 -11.79 7.32
N VAL A 83 -0.84 -11.27 7.15
CA VAL A 83 -0.13 -11.36 5.86
C VAL A 83 0.53 -12.74 5.74
N LEU A 84 0.20 -13.47 4.67
CA LEU A 84 0.75 -14.79 4.39
C LEU A 84 2.10 -14.72 3.68
N THR A 85 2.18 -13.87 2.66
CA THR A 85 3.37 -13.77 1.82
C THR A 85 3.40 -12.44 1.07
N THR A 86 4.61 -12.04 0.69
CA THR A 86 4.85 -10.97 -0.28
C THR A 86 5.57 -11.55 -1.48
N GLY A 87 5.16 -11.15 -2.69
CA GLY A 87 5.77 -11.65 -3.91
C GLY A 87 5.61 -10.71 -5.10
N ASN A 88 5.99 -11.21 -6.27
CA ASN A 88 5.64 -10.59 -7.54
C ASN A 88 4.51 -11.39 -8.17
N GLU A 89 3.61 -10.70 -8.86
CA GLU A 89 2.53 -11.35 -9.60
C GLU A 89 3.12 -12.13 -10.79
N SER A 90 2.71 -13.39 -10.92
CA SER A 90 3.12 -14.29 -12.01
C SER A 90 2.11 -14.34 -13.16
N ASP A 91 0.88 -13.89 -12.91
CA ASP A 91 -0.22 -13.83 -13.86
C ASP A 91 -0.37 -12.42 -14.45
N ASP A 92 -0.95 -12.26 -15.64
CA ASP A 92 -1.02 -10.95 -16.32
C ASP A 92 -2.11 -10.01 -15.75
N ALA A 93 -2.19 -9.78 -14.42
CA ALA A 93 -3.25 -8.96 -13.81
C ALA A 93 -3.30 -7.57 -14.46
N PRO A 94 -4.49 -6.95 -14.56
CA PRO A 94 -4.59 -5.55 -14.95
C PRO A 94 -3.56 -4.73 -14.16
N ARG A 95 -2.62 -4.12 -14.88
CA ARG A 95 -1.53 -3.32 -14.29
C ARG A 95 -1.98 -1.90 -13.98
N ASP A 96 -3.12 -1.46 -14.50
CA ASP A 96 -3.63 -0.09 -14.34
C ASP A 96 -4.35 0.14 -13.02
N ALA A 97 -4.61 -0.90 -12.23
CA ALA A 97 -5.31 -0.83 -10.95
C ALA A 97 -4.80 -1.88 -9.96
N THR A 98 -5.07 -1.67 -8.67
CA THR A 98 -4.95 -2.72 -7.67
C THR A 98 -6.12 -3.69 -7.80
N VAL A 99 -5.82 -4.98 -7.86
CA VAL A 99 -6.82 -6.05 -7.94
C VAL A 99 -6.84 -6.84 -6.63
N VAL A 100 -8.03 -7.02 -6.06
CA VAL A 100 -8.26 -7.90 -4.92
C VAL A 100 -8.85 -9.20 -5.46
N ARG A 101 -8.01 -10.25 -5.51
CA ARG A 101 -8.35 -11.56 -6.08
C ARG A 101 -8.78 -12.54 -4.99
N TYR A 102 -9.88 -13.26 -5.17
CA TYR A 102 -10.49 -14.09 -4.14
C TYR A 102 -11.30 -15.27 -4.69
N GLY A 103 -11.45 -16.35 -3.91
CA GLY A 103 -12.32 -17.47 -4.25
C GLY A 103 -13.71 -17.35 -3.64
N PRO A 104 -14.62 -18.30 -3.91
CA PRO A 104 -15.98 -18.29 -3.36
C PRO A 104 -16.04 -18.14 -1.83
N MET A 105 -15.09 -18.74 -1.11
CA MET A 105 -15.02 -18.67 0.36
C MET A 105 -14.40 -17.38 0.91
N GLY A 106 -13.74 -16.58 0.05
CA GLY A 106 -12.98 -15.39 0.42
C GLY A 106 -13.71 -14.07 0.19
N LEU A 107 -14.96 -14.07 -0.27
CA LEU A 107 -15.67 -12.84 -0.66
C LEU A 107 -15.71 -11.78 0.47
N THR A 108 -16.06 -12.17 1.69
CA THR A 108 -16.12 -11.22 2.82
C THR A 108 -14.73 -10.68 3.18
N ALA A 109 -13.73 -11.55 3.19
CA ALA A 109 -12.34 -11.17 3.42
C ALA A 109 -11.86 -10.18 2.34
N ALA A 110 -12.18 -10.46 1.08
CA ALA A 110 -11.81 -9.64 -0.06
C ALA A 110 -12.42 -8.24 0.01
N ARG A 111 -13.70 -8.11 0.37
CA ARG A 111 -14.35 -6.80 0.56
C ARG A 111 -13.67 -5.99 1.67
N THR A 112 -13.37 -6.65 2.78
CA THR A 112 -12.68 -6.03 3.93
C THR A 112 -11.31 -5.50 3.53
N VAL A 113 -10.60 -6.24 2.68
CA VAL A 113 -9.32 -5.83 2.10
C VAL A 113 -9.49 -4.70 1.09
N ALA A 114 -10.51 -4.76 0.22
CA ALA A 114 -10.78 -3.73 -0.79
C ALA A 114 -11.11 -2.37 -0.15
N GLN A 115 -11.78 -2.35 1.00
CA GLN A 115 -12.01 -1.13 1.79
C GLN A 115 -10.72 -0.47 2.32
N GLN A 116 -9.58 -1.16 2.25
CA GLN A 116 -8.28 -0.57 2.59
C GLN A 116 -7.60 0.09 1.40
N ILE A 117 -8.17 0.01 0.19
CA ILE A 117 -7.49 0.36 -1.05
C ILE A 117 -8.46 1.16 -1.94
N GLU A 118 -8.17 2.43 -2.13
CA GLU A 118 -8.96 3.29 -3.01
C GLU A 118 -8.95 2.74 -4.45
N GLY A 119 -10.14 2.59 -5.03
CA GLY A 119 -10.30 2.11 -6.40
C GLY A 119 -9.94 0.64 -6.62
N ALA A 120 -9.77 -0.16 -5.56
CA ALA A 120 -9.52 -1.59 -5.69
C ALA A 120 -10.59 -2.28 -6.52
N ARG A 121 -10.17 -3.02 -7.53
CA ARG A 121 -11.06 -3.82 -8.37
C ARG A 121 -11.14 -5.25 -7.84
N MET A 122 -12.36 -5.75 -7.71
CA MET A 122 -12.60 -7.09 -7.20
C MET A 122 -12.57 -8.11 -8.33
N LEU A 123 -11.82 -9.19 -8.15
CA LEU A 123 -11.70 -10.29 -9.11
C LEU A 123 -11.92 -11.63 -8.40
N ARG A 124 -12.93 -12.39 -8.84
CA ARG A 124 -13.14 -13.75 -8.34
C ARG A 124 -12.28 -14.72 -9.15
N ASP A 125 -11.77 -15.74 -8.49
CA ASP A 125 -11.09 -16.88 -9.10
C ASP A 125 -11.62 -18.21 -8.56
N GLU A 126 -10.96 -19.31 -8.94
CA GLU A 126 -11.40 -20.67 -8.63
C GLU A 126 -10.80 -21.24 -7.33
N ARG A 127 -10.05 -20.44 -6.54
CA ARG A 127 -9.42 -20.94 -5.31
C ARG A 127 -10.49 -21.43 -4.32
N ARG A 128 -10.18 -22.48 -3.58
CA ARG A 128 -11.10 -23.11 -2.60
C ARG A 128 -10.78 -22.77 -1.14
N ASN A 129 -9.86 -21.84 -0.91
CA ASN A 129 -9.51 -21.35 0.41
C ASN A 129 -10.05 -19.90 0.58
N PRO A 130 -10.14 -19.39 1.81
CA PRO A 130 -10.65 -18.04 2.05
C PRO A 130 -9.58 -16.94 1.89
N SER A 131 -8.36 -17.27 1.45
CA SER A 131 -7.28 -16.28 1.34
C SER A 131 -7.50 -15.33 0.17
N VAL A 132 -7.01 -14.11 0.33
CA VAL A 132 -7.13 -13.03 -0.65
C VAL A 132 -5.75 -12.66 -1.17
N ASP A 133 -5.63 -12.43 -2.47
CA ASP A 133 -4.42 -11.79 -3.01
C ASP A 133 -4.71 -10.32 -3.29
N VAL A 134 -3.82 -9.45 -2.84
CA VAL A 134 -3.79 -8.04 -3.20
C VAL A 134 -2.70 -7.86 -4.24
N VAL A 135 -3.11 -7.62 -5.48
CA VAL A 135 -2.22 -7.46 -6.63
C VAL A 135 -2.06 -5.98 -6.92
N LEU A 136 -0.91 -5.41 -6.58
CA LEU A 136 -0.61 -3.97 -6.63
C LEU A 136 -0.22 -3.55 -8.06
N GLY A 137 -1.12 -2.86 -8.75
CA GLY A 137 -0.86 -2.29 -10.08
C GLY A 137 -0.04 -1.00 -10.04
N ASN A 138 0.28 -0.45 -11.21
CA ASN A 138 1.08 0.75 -11.42
C ASN A 138 0.49 2.02 -10.78
N SER A 139 -0.83 2.05 -10.54
CA SER A 139 -1.52 3.16 -9.89
C SER A 139 -1.56 3.06 -8.36
N PHE A 140 -1.04 1.96 -7.79
CA PHE A 140 -0.96 1.82 -6.34
C PHE A 140 0.13 2.72 -5.77
N GLU A 141 -0.26 3.61 -4.87
CA GLU A 141 0.68 4.46 -4.12
C GLU A 141 0.87 3.96 -2.69
N GLN A 142 -0.24 3.67 -2.01
CA GLN A 142 -0.30 3.28 -0.60
C GLN A 142 -1.69 2.74 -0.27
N LEU A 143 -1.87 2.10 0.89
CA LEU A 143 -3.21 1.82 1.38
C LEU A 143 -3.92 3.14 1.70
N ALA A 144 -5.24 3.13 1.63
CA ALA A 144 -6.06 4.29 1.98
C ALA A 144 -5.73 4.74 3.40
N ARG A 145 -5.58 6.06 3.59
CA ARG A 145 -5.32 6.66 4.90
C ARG A 145 -6.42 6.25 5.87
N GLN A 146 -6.08 5.92 7.11
CA GLN A 146 -7.11 5.76 8.15
C GLN A 146 -7.43 7.12 8.75
N PRO A 147 -8.62 7.37 9.32
CA PRO A 147 -8.91 8.59 10.07
C PRO A 147 -7.85 8.87 11.14
N ALA A 148 -7.51 10.13 11.36
CA ALA A 148 -6.52 10.51 12.36
C ALA A 148 -7.02 10.15 13.78
N ALA A 149 -6.10 9.89 14.69
CA ALA A 149 -6.45 9.55 16.06
C ALA A 149 -6.89 10.78 16.86
N ALA A 150 -7.79 10.61 17.82
CA ALA A 150 -8.09 11.66 18.79
C ALA A 150 -6.85 11.93 19.68
N PRO A 151 -6.64 13.16 20.20
CA PRO A 151 -5.46 13.51 20.98
C PRO A 151 -5.20 12.60 22.19
N ASP A 152 -6.25 12.14 22.87
CA ASP A 152 -6.17 11.25 24.04
C ASP A 152 -5.70 9.82 23.71
N GLN A 153 -5.75 9.45 22.43
CA GLN A 153 -5.21 8.19 21.90
C GLN A 153 -3.73 8.33 21.48
N VAL A 154 -3.18 9.54 21.49
CA VAL A 154 -1.79 9.80 21.07
C VAL A 154 -0.84 9.58 22.25
N ARG A 155 0.04 8.58 22.10
CA ARG A 155 1.23 8.39 22.94
C ARG A 155 2.48 8.79 22.19
N MET A 156 3.28 9.69 22.77
CA MET A 156 4.43 10.24 22.09
C MET A 156 5.61 10.57 23.00
N ASN A 157 6.77 10.74 22.38
CA ASN A 157 7.96 11.34 22.98
C ASN A 157 8.25 12.69 22.33
N VAL A 158 8.90 13.60 23.05
CA VAL A 158 9.35 14.89 22.52
C VAL A 158 10.86 15.01 22.70
N TYR A 159 11.58 15.14 21.59
CA TYR A 159 13.03 15.21 21.56
C TYR A 159 13.54 16.51 20.98
N ASN A 160 14.51 17.13 21.62
CA ASN A 160 15.21 18.30 21.12
C ASN A 160 16.51 17.91 20.42
N THR A 161 16.74 18.45 19.22
CA THR A 161 18.06 18.35 18.54
C THR A 161 18.86 19.65 18.60
N THR A 162 18.28 20.71 19.14
CA THR A 162 18.85 22.07 19.16
C THR A 162 19.57 22.39 20.48
N SER A 163 20.34 23.49 20.49
CA SER A 163 20.98 24.02 21.70
C SER A 163 20.02 24.79 22.63
N ALA A 164 18.76 24.99 22.22
CA ALA A 164 17.79 25.72 23.02
C ALA A 164 17.35 24.89 24.23
N VAL A 165 17.70 25.33 25.44
CA VAL A 165 17.34 24.66 26.69
C VAL A 165 15.83 24.74 26.92
N GLY A 166 15.22 23.69 27.47
CA GLY A 166 13.81 23.69 27.88
C GLY A 166 12.79 23.46 26.76
N ARG A 167 13.17 23.65 25.48
CA ARG A 167 12.26 23.60 24.33
C ARG A 167 11.40 22.34 24.22
N ALA A 168 11.98 21.16 24.48
CA ALA A 168 11.21 19.91 24.47
C ALA A 168 10.21 19.84 25.64
N ALA A 169 10.56 20.36 26.81
CA ALA A 169 9.67 20.35 27.98
C ALA A 169 8.49 21.32 27.80
N GLU A 170 8.74 22.52 27.27
CA GLU A 170 7.69 23.50 26.94
C GLU A 170 6.74 22.94 25.89
N THR A 171 7.28 22.33 24.83
CA THR A 171 6.48 21.70 23.76
C THR A 171 5.65 20.53 24.32
N ALA A 172 6.25 19.69 25.16
CA ALA A 172 5.55 18.58 25.80
C ALA A 172 4.41 19.07 26.70
N GLN A 173 4.58 20.18 27.43
CA GLN A 173 3.52 20.74 28.24
C GLN A 173 2.36 21.23 27.38
N ALA A 174 2.64 22.00 26.31
CA ALA A 174 1.62 22.49 25.39
C ALA A 174 0.82 21.35 24.74
N LEU A 175 1.46 20.21 24.43
CA LEU A 175 0.80 19.03 23.90
C LEU A 175 -0.04 18.30 24.96
N ARG A 176 0.44 18.19 26.21
CA ARG A 176 -0.35 17.62 27.32
C ARG A 176 -1.61 18.43 27.60
N ASP A 177 -1.51 19.76 27.54
CA ASP A 177 -2.66 20.66 27.71
C ASP A 177 -3.73 20.46 26.63
N ARG A 178 -3.36 19.83 25.49
CA ARG A 178 -4.25 19.45 24.38
C ARG A 178 -4.71 17.99 24.44
N GLY A 179 -4.45 17.29 25.55
CA GLY A 179 -4.88 15.91 25.77
C GLY A 179 -3.93 14.84 25.25
N PHE A 180 -2.76 15.20 24.70
CA PHE A 180 -1.77 14.22 24.26
C PHE A 180 -1.08 13.55 25.46
N THR A 181 -0.77 12.27 25.34
CA THR A 181 0.05 11.56 26.33
C THR A 181 1.53 11.63 25.94
N VAL A 182 2.32 12.42 26.68
CA VAL A 182 3.77 12.52 26.45
C VAL A 182 4.54 11.69 27.48
N ASP A 183 5.16 10.60 27.03
CA ASP A 183 5.86 9.60 27.86
C ASP A 183 7.31 10.01 28.15
N LYS A 184 8.06 10.47 27.14
CA LYS A 184 9.46 10.91 27.32
C LYS A 184 9.69 12.31 26.78
N VAL A 185 10.56 13.03 27.47
CA VAL A 185 11.02 14.37 27.10
C VAL A 185 12.53 14.42 27.27
N GLY A 186 13.27 14.86 26.25
CA GLY A 186 14.72 14.95 26.37
C GLY A 186 15.42 15.41 25.10
N ASN A 187 16.72 15.14 25.02
CA ASN A 187 17.48 15.29 23.78
C ASN A 187 17.30 14.06 22.90
N ASP A 188 17.43 14.24 21.59
CA ASP A 188 17.30 13.14 20.63
C ASP A 188 18.33 12.02 20.91
N PRO A 189 17.89 10.78 21.22
CA PRO A 189 18.80 9.68 21.48
C PRO A 189 19.63 9.30 20.25
N GLU A 190 19.13 9.58 19.04
CA GLU A 190 19.88 9.34 17.80
C GLU A 190 20.97 10.39 17.55
N LYS A 191 21.00 11.48 18.32
CA LYS A 191 21.95 12.59 18.20
C LYS A 191 22.02 13.15 16.77
N LYS A 192 20.89 13.13 16.05
CA LYS A 192 20.80 13.70 14.70
C LYS A 192 20.65 15.20 14.78
N TRP A 193 21.06 15.86 13.71
CA TRP A 193 20.91 17.30 13.53
C TRP A 193 20.05 17.60 12.31
N TYR A 194 19.04 18.46 12.47
CA TYR A 194 18.08 18.83 11.44
C TYR A 194 18.09 20.34 11.21
N PRO A 195 19.10 20.88 10.50
CA PRO A 195 19.26 22.32 10.29
C PRO A 195 18.13 22.94 9.45
N ASP A 196 17.51 22.14 8.58
CA ASP A 196 16.56 22.64 7.59
C ASP A 196 15.10 22.31 7.89
N ASP A 197 14.83 21.55 8.94
CA ASP A 197 13.50 21.08 9.28
C ASP A 197 12.90 21.85 10.47
N THR A 198 11.58 22.01 10.45
CA THR A 198 10.80 22.44 11.64
C THR A 198 10.74 21.30 12.64
N ALA A 199 10.28 20.12 12.23
CA ALA A 199 10.30 18.94 13.08
C ALA A 199 10.24 17.66 12.25
N ILE A 200 10.75 16.57 12.83
CA ILE A 200 10.61 15.23 12.29
C ILE A 200 9.67 14.45 13.20
N ILE A 201 8.62 13.89 12.62
CA ILE A 201 7.72 13.01 13.34
C ILE A 201 8.10 11.59 12.95
N ARG A 202 8.86 10.92 13.81
CA ARG A 202 9.28 9.53 13.58
C ARG A 202 8.15 8.61 14.04
N HIS A 203 7.71 7.72 13.15
CA HIS A 203 6.60 6.83 13.39
C HIS A 203 6.80 5.51 12.63
N GLY A 204 5.90 4.57 12.84
CA GLY A 204 5.80 3.34 12.06
C GLY A 204 4.44 3.23 11.39
N ALA A 205 4.20 2.14 10.66
CA ALA A 205 2.91 1.89 10.00
C ALA A 205 1.74 1.88 11.00
N ALA A 206 1.93 1.32 12.19
CA ALA A 206 0.89 1.23 13.23
C ALA A 206 0.57 2.56 13.92
N SER A 207 1.45 3.55 13.81
CA SER A 207 1.29 4.89 14.41
C SER A 207 1.02 6.00 13.40
N GLU A 208 0.81 5.71 12.12
CA GLU A 208 0.52 6.73 11.10
C GLU A 208 -0.69 7.63 11.47
N PRO A 209 -1.84 7.10 11.94
CA PRO A 209 -2.98 7.94 12.30
C PRO A 209 -2.69 8.88 13.47
N VAL A 210 -1.86 8.41 14.41
CA VAL A 210 -1.40 9.15 15.58
C VAL A 210 -0.38 10.22 15.18
N ALA A 211 0.52 9.88 14.25
CA ALA A 211 1.54 10.79 13.72
C ALA A 211 0.92 11.98 12.99
N ARG A 212 -0.18 11.78 12.24
CA ARG A 212 -0.89 12.88 11.59
C ARG A 212 -1.54 13.85 12.58
N THR A 213 -2.07 13.35 13.70
CA THR A 213 -2.60 14.21 14.78
C THR A 213 -1.51 15.10 15.37
N VAL A 214 -0.30 14.55 15.55
CA VAL A 214 0.88 15.34 15.97
C VAL A 214 1.30 16.33 14.88
N ALA A 215 1.30 15.93 13.61
CA ALA A 215 1.69 16.77 12.49
C ALA A 215 0.80 18.01 12.35
N ALA A 216 -0.50 17.88 12.64
CA ALA A 216 -1.44 19.00 12.67
C ALA A 216 -1.04 20.08 13.69
N GLN A 217 -0.32 19.72 14.76
CA GLN A 217 0.15 20.67 15.78
C GLN A 217 1.46 21.38 15.39
N VAL A 218 2.17 20.91 14.36
CA VAL A 218 3.49 21.42 13.97
C VAL A 218 3.54 21.65 12.46
N PRO A 219 3.07 22.81 11.96
CA PRO A 219 3.14 23.15 10.55
C PRO A 219 4.57 23.07 10.01
N GLY A 220 4.74 22.39 8.88
CA GLY A 220 6.06 22.14 8.28
C GLY A 220 6.84 20.98 8.91
N ALA A 221 6.26 20.24 9.86
CA ALA A 221 6.81 18.95 10.26
C ALA A 221 6.72 17.95 9.10
N ARG A 222 7.73 17.10 8.98
CA ARG A 222 7.70 15.97 8.04
C ARG A 222 7.53 14.64 8.78
N LEU A 223 6.72 13.77 8.22
CA LEU A 223 6.59 12.39 8.67
C LEU A 223 7.81 11.57 8.22
N SER A 224 8.23 10.65 9.07
CA SER A 224 9.36 9.76 8.81
C SER A 224 9.03 8.37 9.33
N ASP A 225 8.67 7.46 8.43
CA ASP A 225 8.56 6.03 8.76
C ASP A 225 9.96 5.49 9.07
N ASP A 226 10.17 5.01 10.30
CA ASP A 226 11.42 4.39 10.74
C ASP A 226 11.30 2.87 10.94
N GLY A 227 10.16 2.29 10.54
CA GLY A 227 9.91 0.86 10.59
C GLY A 227 9.59 0.31 11.98
N ARG A 228 9.38 1.16 13.00
CA ARG A 228 8.90 0.70 14.31
C ARG A 228 7.53 0.02 14.17
N THR A 229 7.26 -0.96 15.04
CA THR A 229 6.01 -1.72 15.04
C THR A 229 5.06 -1.33 16.17
N ASP A 230 5.55 -0.55 17.14
CA ASP A 230 4.69 -0.01 18.20
C ASP A 230 3.87 1.20 17.72
N ARG A 231 2.89 1.59 18.54
CA ARG A 231 2.00 2.72 18.25
C ARG A 231 2.50 4.06 18.77
N THR A 232 3.79 4.17 19.13
CA THR A 232 4.37 5.42 19.65
C THR A 232 4.91 6.28 18.51
N VAL A 233 4.99 7.58 18.79
CA VAL A 233 5.53 8.59 17.86
C VAL A 233 6.59 9.42 18.56
N ASP A 234 7.66 9.79 17.87
CA ASP A 234 8.61 10.78 18.37
C ASP A 234 8.45 12.10 17.62
N LEU A 235 8.15 13.17 18.36
CA LEU A 235 8.25 14.53 17.85
C LEU A 235 9.68 15.04 18.08
N VAL A 236 10.46 15.14 17.01
CA VAL A 236 11.85 15.56 17.06
C VAL A 236 11.97 16.99 16.54
N LEU A 237 12.33 17.91 17.43
CA LEU A 237 12.37 19.34 17.17
C LEU A 237 13.63 19.69 16.37
N GLY A 238 13.44 20.20 15.16
CA GLY A 238 14.50 20.67 14.27
C GLY A 238 14.91 22.11 14.54
N ALA A 239 15.91 22.60 13.81
CA ALA A 239 16.49 23.93 14.03
C ALA A 239 15.53 25.08 13.74
N LYS A 240 14.56 24.87 12.84
CA LYS A 240 13.52 25.84 12.51
C LYS A 240 12.29 25.76 13.42
N PHE A 241 12.28 24.83 14.39
CA PHE A 241 11.18 24.75 15.35
C PHE A 241 11.15 25.98 16.24
N GLU A 242 9.99 26.62 16.30
CA GLU A 242 9.74 27.70 17.25
C GLU A 242 8.81 27.22 18.37
N LYS A 243 7.61 26.80 17.98
CA LYS A 243 6.55 26.30 18.86
C LYS A 243 5.57 25.43 18.05
N VAL A 244 4.70 24.71 18.76
CA VAL A 244 3.46 24.18 18.18
C VAL A 244 2.53 25.33 17.78
N THR A 245 1.45 25.05 17.05
CA THR A 245 0.34 26.00 16.81
C THR A 245 -0.13 26.66 18.11
N ASP A 246 -0.80 27.81 18.08
CA ASP A 246 -1.25 28.47 19.33
C ASP A 246 -2.37 27.66 20.02
N ASP A 247 -3.37 27.25 19.24
CA ASP A 247 -4.47 26.39 19.67
C ASP A 247 -4.34 24.97 19.09
N TYR A 248 -5.20 24.06 19.55
CA TYR A 248 -5.33 22.75 18.93
C TYR A 248 -5.83 22.88 17.49
N THR A 249 -5.12 22.23 16.57
CA THR A 249 -5.53 22.14 15.16
C THR A 249 -6.00 20.73 14.85
N GLU A 250 -7.21 20.59 14.33
CA GLU A 250 -7.73 19.30 13.88
C GLU A 250 -6.90 18.79 12.68
N PRO A 251 -6.49 17.51 12.65
CA PRO A 251 -5.87 16.92 11.47
C PRO A 251 -6.78 16.94 10.24
N GLU A 252 -6.15 16.93 9.06
CA GLU A 252 -6.88 16.84 7.78
C GLU A 252 -7.78 15.59 7.77
N ALA A 253 -9.06 15.81 7.43
CA ALA A 253 -10.02 14.74 7.29
C ALA A 253 -9.64 13.81 6.13
N VAL A 254 -9.84 12.51 6.34
CA VAL A 254 -9.60 11.51 5.29
C VAL A 254 -10.93 11.19 4.60
N PRO A 255 -11.00 11.23 3.25
CA PRO A 255 -12.21 10.85 2.53
C PRO A 255 -12.51 9.35 2.70
N GLU A 256 -13.78 9.00 2.57
CA GLU A 256 -14.22 7.60 2.54
C GLU A 256 -13.59 6.86 1.35
N VAL A 257 -13.19 5.61 1.61
CA VAL A 257 -12.58 4.74 0.59
C VAL A 257 -13.64 4.21 -0.35
N LYS A 258 -13.48 4.42 -1.66
CA LYS A 258 -14.40 3.90 -2.67
C LYS A 258 -13.85 2.65 -3.31
N GLU A 259 -14.63 1.57 -3.25
CA GLU A 259 -14.34 0.36 -4.03
C GLU A 259 -14.48 0.63 -5.54
N GLY A 260 -13.57 0.04 -6.32
CA GLY A 260 -13.58 0.14 -7.78
C GLY A 260 -14.56 -0.83 -8.44
N ALA A 261 -14.51 -0.89 -9.77
CA ALA A 261 -15.37 -1.78 -10.56
C ALA A 261 -15.12 -3.26 -10.25
N ARG A 262 -16.18 -4.07 -10.42
CA ARG A 262 -16.10 -5.53 -10.37
C ARG A 262 -15.66 -6.02 -11.74
N ILE A 263 -14.56 -6.74 -11.82
CA ILE A 263 -14.02 -7.21 -13.10
C ILE A 263 -14.87 -8.41 -13.56
N GLY A 264 -15.34 -8.39 -14.82
CA GLY A 264 -16.08 -9.51 -15.43
C GLY A 264 -17.57 -9.59 -15.06
N CYS A 265 -18.20 -8.46 -14.69
CA CYS A 265 -19.64 -8.35 -14.42
C CYS A 265 -20.41 -7.51 -15.47
N ASP A 266 -19.80 -7.25 -16.63
CA ASP A 266 -20.40 -6.53 -17.76
C ASP A 266 -21.06 -7.48 -18.78
#